data_AF-A0A2E6GZN9-F1
#
_entry.id   AF-A0A2E6GZN9-F1
#
_cell.length_a   1.000
_cell.length_b   1.000
_cell.length_c   1.000
_cell.angle_alpha   90.00
_cell.angle_beta   90.00
_cell.angle_gamma   90.00
#
_symmetry.space_group_name_H-M   'P 1'
#
loop_
_entity.id
_entity.type
_entity.pdbx_description
1 polymer ?
#
loop_
_entity_poly.entity_id
_entity_poly.type
_entity_poly.pdbx_seq_one_letter_code
_entity_poly.pdbx_strand_id
1 'polypeptide(L)'
;MRSIKCILLLAVLSLYSNSFAGEHIFANSSKSFVKQLKKITSENPDQIIHVDFKKKFKSVYPAGDLYILLAVGKKDESMTKTEYQKLWGIMNYLSDKGFRVMMNVKAKVAHLEAAINSVDTSLIMWSSHGNTHSFYDYAGNAVPYDIFKNAHENLYQFVLSACYGRKALNANYSIPSHIKTWAWSGLTNSTEFISFLLSDTWSANKH
;
A
#
# COMPACT_ATOMS: atom_id res chain seq x y z
N MET A 1 16.32 -34.28 -34.90
CA MET A 1 16.75 -32.86 -34.80
C MET A 1 15.64 -31.94 -35.29
N ARG A 2 14.98 -31.20 -34.38
CA ARG A 2 14.26 -29.91 -34.59
C ARG A 2 13.46 -29.58 -33.32
N SER A 3 14.14 -29.09 -32.28
CA SER A 3 13.48 -28.47 -31.12
C SER A 3 14.38 -27.42 -30.46
N ILE A 4 14.89 -26.49 -31.27
CA ILE A 4 15.70 -25.35 -30.80
C ILE A 4 15.07 -24.01 -31.24
N LYS A 5 14.05 -24.02 -32.11
CA LYS A 5 13.42 -22.78 -32.62
C LYS A 5 12.39 -22.13 -31.69
N CYS A 6 11.80 -22.85 -30.73
CA CYS A 6 10.78 -22.27 -29.83
C CYS A 6 11.36 -21.52 -28.61
N ILE A 7 12.59 -21.80 -28.21
CA ILE A 7 13.19 -21.17 -27.02
C ILE A 7 13.78 -19.80 -27.35
N LEU A 8 14.30 -19.60 -28.58
CA LEU A 8 14.77 -18.29 -29.02
C LEU A 8 13.63 -17.26 -29.17
N LEU A 9 12.41 -17.68 -29.55
CA LEU A 9 11.29 -16.76 -29.78
C LEU A 9 10.76 -16.14 -28.45
N LEU A 10 10.77 -16.92 -27.37
CA LEU A 10 10.36 -16.47 -26.03
C LEU A 10 11.42 -15.58 -25.36
N ALA A 11 12.71 -15.83 -25.61
CA ALA A 11 13.79 -15.01 -25.07
C ALA A 11 13.89 -13.63 -25.76
N VAL A 12 13.54 -13.56 -27.05
CA VAL A 12 13.51 -12.27 -27.76
C VAL A 12 12.32 -11.42 -27.28
N LEU A 13 11.14 -12.00 -27.05
CA LEU A 13 9.98 -11.27 -26.54
C LEU A 13 10.14 -10.78 -25.08
N SER A 14 10.92 -11.48 -24.24
CA SER A 14 11.17 -11.05 -22.85
C SER A 14 12.27 -9.98 -22.71
N LEU A 15 13.12 -9.82 -23.72
CA LEU A 15 14.13 -8.76 -23.75
C LEU A 15 13.55 -7.42 -24.23
N TYR A 16 12.51 -7.41 -25.07
CA TYR A 16 11.86 -6.18 -25.53
C TYR A 16 10.80 -5.62 -24.57
N SER A 17 10.22 -6.44 -23.70
CA SER A 17 9.16 -6.00 -22.79
C SER A 17 9.68 -5.14 -21.61
N ASN A 18 10.94 -5.32 -21.20
CA ASN A 18 11.52 -4.53 -20.10
C ASN A 18 12.06 -3.17 -20.53
N SER A 19 12.50 -3.00 -21.78
CA SER A 19 12.91 -1.69 -22.32
C SER A 19 11.72 -0.79 -22.62
N PHE A 20 10.56 -1.36 -22.97
CA PHE A 20 9.37 -0.57 -23.35
C PHE A 20 8.63 0.02 -22.14
N ALA A 21 8.62 -0.68 -21.00
CA ALA A 21 8.02 -0.17 -19.77
C ALA A 21 8.86 0.94 -19.11
N GLY A 22 10.19 0.91 -19.28
CA GLY A 22 11.10 1.93 -18.75
C GLY A 22 11.04 3.27 -19.49
N GLU A 23 10.80 3.26 -20.81
CA GLU A 23 10.66 4.50 -21.59
C GLU A 23 9.33 5.23 -21.33
N HIS A 24 8.31 4.54 -20.83
CA HIS A 24 6.99 5.13 -20.59
C HIS A 24 6.96 6.14 -19.42
N ILE A 25 7.97 6.11 -18.54
CA ILE A 25 8.06 7.01 -17.37
C ILE A 25 8.87 8.28 -17.70
N PHE A 26 9.68 8.27 -18.77
CA PHE A 26 10.48 9.42 -19.20
C PHE A 26 10.03 10.06 -20.53
N ALA A 27 9.15 9.43 -21.29
CA ALA A 27 8.72 9.93 -22.59
C ALA A 27 7.44 10.79 -22.50
N ASN A 28 7.58 12.03 -22.02
CA ASN A 28 6.65 13.06 -22.43
C ASN A 28 6.82 13.30 -23.95
N SER A 29 5.94 12.71 -24.76
CA SER A 29 5.65 13.10 -26.16
C SER A 29 6.82 13.03 -27.18
N SER A 30 7.66 12.00 -27.14
CA SER A 30 8.68 11.84 -28.20
C SER A 30 8.03 11.37 -29.51
N LYS A 31 8.15 12.18 -30.58
CA LYS A 31 7.74 11.82 -31.95
C LYS A 31 8.37 10.49 -32.43
N SER A 32 9.48 10.09 -31.81
CA SER A 32 10.17 8.81 -32.05
C SER A 32 9.32 7.61 -31.64
N PHE A 33 8.72 7.64 -30.44
CA PHE A 33 7.90 6.55 -29.94
C PHE A 33 6.66 6.31 -30.81
N VAL A 34 5.93 7.38 -31.16
CA VAL A 34 4.76 7.30 -32.04
C VAL A 34 5.13 6.77 -33.43
N LYS A 35 6.30 7.13 -33.95
CA LYS A 35 6.79 6.63 -35.25
C LYS A 35 7.18 5.16 -35.19
N GLN A 36 7.79 4.70 -34.10
CA GLN A 36 8.11 3.29 -33.88
C GLN A 36 6.85 2.44 -33.70
N LEU A 37 5.87 2.92 -32.94
CA LEU A 37 4.56 2.27 -32.81
C LEU A 37 3.87 2.12 -34.16
N LYS A 38 3.76 3.21 -34.94
CA LYS A 38 3.16 3.15 -36.29
C LYS A 38 3.89 2.18 -37.21
N LYS A 39 5.21 2.13 -37.15
CA LYS A 39 6.04 1.20 -37.93
C LYS A 39 5.75 -0.25 -37.56
N ILE A 40 5.74 -0.58 -36.26
CA ILE A 40 5.43 -1.92 -35.76
C ILE A 40 4.01 -2.32 -36.15
N THR A 41 3.04 -1.40 -36.01
CA THR A 41 1.64 -1.60 -36.40
C THR A 41 1.50 -1.88 -37.90
N SER A 42 2.25 -1.18 -38.75
CA SER A 42 2.20 -1.42 -40.21
C SER A 42 2.95 -2.67 -40.66
N GLU A 43 4.04 -3.03 -39.99
CA GLU A 43 4.90 -4.15 -40.38
C GLU A 43 4.39 -5.49 -39.87
N ASN A 44 3.62 -5.50 -38.78
CA ASN A 44 3.08 -6.72 -38.17
C ASN A 44 1.61 -6.53 -37.74
N PRO A 45 0.68 -6.22 -38.66
CA PRO A 45 -0.72 -5.95 -38.32
C PRO A 45 -1.38 -7.13 -37.59
N ASP A 46 -0.95 -8.36 -37.91
CA ASP A 46 -1.47 -9.61 -37.37
C ASP A 46 -0.96 -9.92 -35.95
N GLN A 47 0.08 -9.21 -35.49
CA GLN A 47 0.67 -9.36 -34.15
C GLN A 47 0.14 -8.32 -33.15
N ILE A 48 -0.70 -7.38 -33.60
CA ILE A 48 -1.39 -6.47 -32.71
C ILE A 48 -2.51 -7.25 -32.04
N ILE A 49 -2.21 -7.82 -30.89
CA ILE A 49 -3.22 -8.44 -30.03
C ILE A 49 -4.14 -7.32 -29.57
N HIS A 50 -5.34 -7.26 -30.14
CA HIS A 50 -6.44 -6.53 -29.54
C HIS A 50 -6.78 -7.25 -28.24
N VAL A 51 -6.19 -6.79 -27.13
CA VAL A 51 -6.51 -7.31 -25.81
C VAL A 51 -7.87 -6.73 -25.44
N ASP A 52 -8.94 -7.48 -25.71
CA ASP A 52 -10.26 -7.20 -25.16
C ASP A 52 -10.17 -7.27 -23.63
N PHE A 53 -10.06 -6.12 -22.96
CA PHE A 53 -10.17 -6.03 -21.50
C PHE A 53 -11.64 -6.20 -21.06
N LYS A 54 -12.26 -7.32 -21.43
CA LYS A 54 -13.55 -7.73 -20.88
C LYS A 54 -13.34 -8.86 -19.88
N LYS A 55 -12.96 -8.48 -18.66
CA LYS A 55 -13.22 -9.29 -17.45
C LYS A 55 -13.11 -8.39 -16.23
N LYS A 56 -14.12 -8.44 -15.35
CA LYS A 56 -13.95 -8.09 -13.94
C LYS A 56 -12.86 -9.02 -13.40
N PHE A 57 -11.62 -8.54 -13.31
CA PHE A 57 -10.58 -9.27 -12.61
C PHE A 57 -11.03 -9.37 -11.16
N LYS A 58 -11.39 -10.58 -10.72
CA LYS A 58 -11.50 -10.86 -9.30
C LYS A 58 -10.10 -10.64 -8.75
N SER A 59 -9.92 -9.58 -7.95
CA SER A 59 -8.63 -9.25 -7.35
C SER A 59 -8.07 -10.51 -6.66
N VAL A 60 -6.77 -10.75 -6.81
CA VAL A 60 -6.06 -11.78 -6.04
C VAL A 60 -6.14 -11.48 -4.53
N TYR A 61 -6.40 -10.22 -4.19
CA TYR A 61 -6.59 -9.71 -2.84
C TYR A 61 -8.02 -9.19 -2.68
N PRO A 62 -8.99 -10.08 -2.41
CA PRO A 62 -10.41 -9.70 -2.33
C PRO A 62 -10.73 -8.72 -1.20
N ALA A 63 -9.85 -8.61 -0.19
CA ALA A 63 -10.00 -7.65 0.90
C ALA A 63 -9.31 -6.30 0.63
N GLY A 64 -8.57 -6.16 -0.48
CA GLY A 64 -7.79 -4.96 -0.84
C GLY A 64 -6.41 -4.91 -0.17
N ASP A 65 -5.83 -3.70 -0.10
CA ASP A 65 -4.53 -3.47 0.50
C ASP A 65 -4.63 -3.15 1.99
N LEU A 66 -3.73 -3.77 2.74
CA LEU A 66 -3.36 -3.40 4.09
C LEU A 66 -2.02 -2.64 4.04
N TYR A 67 -1.99 -1.42 4.56
CA TYR A 67 -0.73 -0.70 4.81
C TYR A 67 -0.33 -0.77 6.28
N ILE A 68 0.86 -1.27 6.57
CA ILE A 68 1.51 -1.17 7.87
C ILE A 68 2.61 -0.11 7.78
N LEU A 69 2.39 1.04 8.41
CA LEU A 69 3.22 2.23 8.32
C LEU A 69 3.90 2.48 9.67
N LEU A 70 5.20 2.19 9.75
CA LEU A 70 6.00 2.42 10.96
C LEU A 70 6.73 3.74 10.87
N ALA A 71 6.33 4.66 11.73
CA ALA A 71 6.80 6.03 11.85
C ALA A 71 7.38 6.32 13.24
N VAL A 72 8.00 5.31 13.87
CA VAL A 72 8.58 5.39 15.24
C VAL A 72 9.79 6.34 15.34
N GLY A 73 10.18 6.99 14.24
CA GLY A 73 11.16 8.07 14.24
C GLY A 73 12.61 7.59 14.04
N LYS A 74 13.44 8.44 13.43
CA LYS A 74 14.85 8.12 13.13
C LYS A 74 15.70 7.78 14.36
N LYS A 75 15.37 8.29 15.54
CA LYS A 75 16.13 8.06 16.77
C LYS A 75 15.86 6.69 17.40
N ASP A 76 14.81 6.00 16.97
CA ASP A 76 14.32 4.75 17.56
C ASP A 76 14.38 3.57 16.57
N GLU A 77 15.35 3.56 15.64
CA GLU A 77 15.49 2.48 14.64
C GLU A 77 15.63 1.08 15.26
N SER A 78 16.20 0.96 16.46
CA SER A 78 16.29 -0.31 17.20
C SER A 78 14.91 -0.84 17.62
N MET A 79 13.98 0.05 17.91
CA MET A 79 12.60 -0.25 18.27
C MET A 79 11.82 -0.74 17.05
N THR A 80 12.03 -0.13 15.88
CA THR A 80 11.43 -0.59 14.62
C THR A 80 11.87 -2.01 14.25
N LYS A 81 13.12 -2.38 14.54
CA LYS A 81 13.61 -3.76 14.30
C LYS A 81 12.90 -4.80 15.17
N THR A 82 12.59 -4.47 16.43
CA THR A 82 11.87 -5.37 17.34
C THR A 82 10.36 -5.40 17.06
N GLU A 83 9.78 -4.36 16.47
CA GLU A 83 8.39 -4.35 15.98
C GLU A 83 8.17 -5.36 14.85
N TYR A 84 9.13 -5.53 13.93
CA TYR A 84 8.97 -6.38 12.74
C TYR A 84 8.57 -7.82 13.05
N GLN A 85 9.26 -8.48 13.98
CA GLN A 85 8.99 -9.89 14.32
C GLN A 85 7.59 -10.09 14.90
N LYS A 86 7.11 -9.08 15.64
CA LYS A 86 5.79 -9.10 16.27
C LYS A 86 4.67 -8.83 15.27
N LEU A 87 4.91 -7.93 14.32
CA LEU A 87 3.99 -7.65 13.22
C LEU A 87 3.82 -8.83 12.28
N TRP A 88 4.78 -9.76 12.20
CA TRP A 88 4.69 -10.96 11.36
C TRP A 88 3.41 -11.78 11.59
N GLY A 89 2.97 -11.94 12.85
CA GLY A 89 1.72 -12.64 13.15
C GLY A 89 0.49 -11.94 12.57
N ILE A 90 0.46 -10.60 12.66
CA ILE A 90 -0.61 -9.77 12.09
C ILE A 90 -0.58 -9.84 10.56
N MET A 91 0.61 -9.78 9.95
CA MET A 91 0.78 -9.87 8.50
C MET A 91 0.25 -11.19 7.95
N ASN A 92 0.57 -12.32 8.60
CA ASN A 92 0.03 -13.62 8.19
C ASN A 92 -1.48 -13.69 8.37
N TYR A 93 -2.00 -13.32 9.54
CA TYR A 93 -3.43 -13.33 9.81
C TYR A 93 -4.22 -12.53 8.76
N LEU A 94 -3.75 -11.33 8.41
CA LEU A 94 -4.43 -10.48 7.43
C LEU A 94 -4.22 -10.95 5.99
N SER A 95 -3.08 -11.59 5.68
CA SER A 95 -2.90 -12.26 4.40
C SER A 95 -3.92 -13.41 4.22
N ASP A 96 -4.17 -14.19 5.29
CA ASP A 96 -5.18 -15.26 5.28
C ASP A 96 -6.61 -14.73 5.13
N LYS A 97 -6.86 -13.47 5.52
CA LYS A 97 -8.13 -12.76 5.26
C LYS A 97 -8.24 -12.19 3.84
N GLY A 98 -7.22 -12.38 2.99
CA GLY A 98 -7.23 -11.99 1.59
C GLY A 98 -6.77 -10.57 1.32
N PHE A 99 -6.00 -9.96 2.24
CA PHE A 99 -5.36 -8.67 2.00
C PHE A 99 -4.02 -8.83 1.26
N ARG A 100 -3.65 -7.82 0.46
CA ARG A 100 -2.25 -7.58 0.10
C ARG A 100 -1.61 -6.78 1.22
N VAL A 101 -0.60 -7.35 1.87
CA VAL A 101 0.11 -6.66 2.96
C VAL A 101 1.28 -5.86 2.40
N MET A 102 1.25 -4.55 2.62
CA MET A 102 2.28 -3.58 2.25
C MET A 102 2.84 -2.98 3.54
N MET A 103 4.17 -2.99 3.72
CA MET A 103 4.78 -2.41 4.90
C MET A 103 5.85 -1.37 4.55
N ASN A 104 5.84 -0.25 5.26
CA ASN A 104 6.89 0.76 5.19
C ASN A 104 7.44 1.05 6.59
N VAL A 105 8.73 0.74 6.80
CA VAL A 105 9.40 0.86 8.10
C VAL A 105 9.96 2.26 8.39
N LYS A 106 9.85 3.19 7.43
CA LYS A 106 10.26 4.60 7.54
C LYS A 106 9.13 5.49 7.01
N ALA A 107 7.93 5.28 7.55
CA ALA A 107 6.71 5.94 7.08
C ALA A 107 6.75 7.45 7.32
N LYS A 108 6.47 8.22 6.27
CA LYS A 108 6.36 9.68 6.26
C LYS A 108 4.90 10.05 6.00
N VAL A 109 4.54 11.32 6.26
CA VAL A 109 3.19 11.83 5.94
C VAL A 109 2.79 11.50 4.49
N ALA A 110 3.67 11.70 3.52
CA ALA A 110 3.39 11.41 2.11
C ALA A 110 3.04 9.92 1.83
N HIS A 111 3.57 8.99 2.62
CA HIS A 111 3.22 7.57 2.47
C HIS A 111 1.82 7.29 3.02
N LEU A 112 1.44 7.97 4.11
CA LEU A 112 0.08 7.91 4.65
C LEU A 112 -0.93 8.54 3.68
N GLU A 113 -0.62 9.70 3.11
CA GLU A 113 -1.44 10.35 2.08
C GLU A 113 -1.65 9.43 0.87
N ALA A 114 -0.59 8.80 0.38
CA ALA A 114 -0.67 7.88 -0.76
C ALA A 114 -1.56 6.66 -0.45
N ALA A 115 -1.44 6.09 0.75
CA ALA A 115 -2.29 4.98 1.19
C ALA A 115 -3.76 5.41 1.34
N ILE A 116 -4.01 6.57 1.95
CA ILE A 116 -5.37 7.09 2.16
C ILE A 116 -6.10 7.37 0.84
N ASN A 117 -5.40 7.89 -0.16
CA ASN A 117 -5.97 8.27 -1.45
C ASN A 117 -6.10 7.09 -2.43
N SER A 118 -5.51 5.93 -2.10
CA SER A 118 -5.48 4.78 -3.00
C SER A 118 -6.82 4.05 -3.04
N VAL A 119 -7.30 3.78 -4.26
CA VAL A 119 -8.54 3.02 -4.51
C VAL A 119 -8.46 1.58 -4.00
N ASP A 120 -7.25 1.03 -3.90
CA ASP A 120 -7.02 -0.35 -3.47
C ASP A 120 -6.93 -0.47 -1.95
N THR A 121 -6.74 0.65 -1.23
CA THR A 121 -6.49 0.61 0.20
C THR A 121 -7.76 0.40 0.98
N SER A 122 -7.74 -0.62 1.83
CA SER A 122 -8.85 -1.03 2.68
C SER A 122 -8.58 -0.73 4.15
N LEU A 123 -7.34 -0.94 4.57
CA LEU A 123 -6.93 -0.85 5.97
C LEU A 123 -5.55 -0.22 6.09
N ILE A 124 -5.40 0.69 7.06
CA ILE A 124 -4.10 1.27 7.40
C ILE A 124 -3.85 1.04 8.89
N MET A 125 -2.67 0.54 9.21
CA MET A 125 -2.10 0.48 10.55
C MET A 125 -0.93 1.47 10.62
N TRP A 126 -1.02 2.44 11.51
CA TRP A 126 0.01 3.46 11.71
C TRP A 126 0.62 3.32 13.11
N SER A 127 1.94 3.10 13.18
CA SER A 127 2.72 3.08 14.43
C SER A 127 3.57 4.33 14.53
N SER A 128 3.48 5.09 15.62
CA SER A 128 4.34 6.27 15.80
C SER A 128 4.39 6.76 17.24
N HIS A 129 5.26 7.73 17.51
CA HIS A 129 5.09 8.59 18.67
C HIS A 129 3.86 9.49 18.51
N GLY A 130 3.35 9.97 19.64
CA GLY A 130 2.21 10.88 19.68
C GLY A 130 2.13 11.64 20.99
N ASN A 131 1.30 12.67 20.99
CA ASN A 131 0.88 13.39 22.19
C ASN A 131 -0.65 13.54 22.18
N THR A 132 -1.19 14.35 23.08
CA THR A 132 -2.65 14.53 23.19
C THR A 132 -3.30 15.20 21.98
N HIS A 133 -2.52 15.82 21.08
CA HIS A 133 -3.01 16.63 19.97
C HIS A 133 -2.67 16.04 18.60
N SER A 134 -1.58 15.28 18.47
CA SER A 134 -1.05 14.83 17.18
C SER A 134 -0.28 13.52 17.29
N PHE A 135 -0.16 12.82 16.17
CA PHE A 135 0.79 11.75 15.95
C PHE A 135 1.82 12.17 14.89
N TYR A 136 2.98 11.50 14.88
CA TYR A 136 4.15 11.98 14.16
C TYR A 136 4.63 11.00 13.09
N ASP A 137 5.26 11.52 12.06
CA ASP A 137 5.92 10.71 11.04
C ASP A 137 7.37 10.34 11.42
N TYR A 138 8.03 9.52 10.59
CA TYR A 138 9.41 9.08 10.84
C TYR A 138 10.42 10.24 10.96
N ALA A 139 10.13 11.40 10.36
CA ALA A 139 10.97 12.59 10.46
C ALA A 139 10.63 13.46 11.68
N GLY A 140 9.62 13.09 12.48
CA GLY A 140 9.15 13.84 13.64
C GLY A 140 8.18 14.96 13.28
N ASN A 141 7.67 15.01 12.05
CA ASN A 141 6.66 15.98 11.66
C ASN A 141 5.29 15.54 12.15
N ALA A 142 4.49 16.46 12.67
CA ALA A 142 3.10 16.17 13.00
C ALA A 142 2.32 15.83 11.73
N VAL A 143 1.50 14.78 11.79
CA VAL A 143 0.59 14.45 10.68
C VAL A 143 -0.49 15.54 10.58
N PRO A 144 -0.73 16.13 9.41
CA PRO A 144 -1.72 17.19 9.22
C PRO A 144 -3.13 16.78 9.64
N TYR A 145 -3.91 17.71 10.20
CA TYR A 145 -5.28 17.42 10.66
C TYR A 145 -6.26 17.09 9.52
N ASP A 146 -5.96 17.55 8.31
CA ASP A 146 -6.74 17.32 7.10
C ASP A 146 -6.25 16.09 6.31
N ILE A 147 -5.41 15.23 6.91
CA ILE A 147 -4.83 14.04 6.27
C ILE A 147 -5.87 13.11 5.62
N PHE A 148 -7.09 13.06 6.16
CA PHE A 148 -8.17 12.19 5.67
C PHE A 148 -9.11 12.88 4.65
N LYS A 149 -8.87 14.14 4.26
CA LYS A 149 -9.80 14.90 3.41
C LYS A 149 -10.10 14.24 2.05
N ASN A 150 -9.14 13.48 1.53
CA ASN A 150 -9.22 12.79 0.24
C ASN A 150 -9.30 11.26 0.40
N ALA A 151 -9.68 10.77 1.58
CA ALA A 151 -9.75 9.35 1.82
C ALA A 151 -10.72 8.65 0.87
N HIS A 152 -10.22 7.61 0.20
CA HIS A 152 -11.04 6.83 -0.70
C HIS A 152 -12.13 6.07 0.08
N GLU A 153 -13.28 5.81 -0.55
CA GLU A 153 -14.42 5.08 0.05
C GLU A 153 -14.08 3.61 0.39
N ASN A 154 -13.01 3.09 -0.20
CA ASN A 154 -12.53 1.74 0.08
C ASN A 154 -11.72 1.65 1.36
N LEU A 155 -11.10 2.75 1.82
CA LEU A 155 -10.47 2.78 3.13
C LEU A 155 -11.60 2.79 4.17
N TYR A 156 -11.81 1.66 4.85
CA TYR A 156 -12.86 1.55 5.86
C TYR A 156 -12.30 1.42 7.27
N GLN A 157 -10.99 1.22 7.44
CA GLN A 157 -10.36 1.11 8.76
C GLN A 157 -9.01 1.80 8.86
N PHE A 158 -8.84 2.57 9.94
CA PHE A 158 -7.57 3.18 10.35
C PHE A 158 -7.26 2.79 11.79
N VAL A 159 -6.12 2.14 12.01
CA VAL A 159 -5.64 1.72 13.33
C VAL A 159 -4.42 2.56 13.69
N LEU A 160 -4.52 3.38 14.72
CA LEU A 160 -3.41 4.18 15.25
C LEU A 160 -2.84 3.53 16.50
N SER A 161 -1.56 3.17 16.48
CA SER A 161 -0.79 2.90 17.69
C SER A 161 0.15 4.08 17.93
N ALA A 162 -0.15 4.87 18.96
CA ALA A 162 0.71 5.95 19.38
C ALA A 162 0.54 6.26 20.87
N CYS A 163 1.55 6.88 21.47
CA CYS A 163 1.36 7.54 22.76
C CYS A 163 0.16 8.49 22.66
N TYR A 164 -0.86 8.30 23.50
CA TYR A 164 -2.11 9.08 23.47
C TYR A 164 -2.92 8.98 22.17
N GLY A 165 -2.77 7.91 21.38
CA GLY A 165 -3.41 7.78 20.05
C GLY A 165 -4.90 8.12 20.01
N ARG A 166 -5.69 7.68 21.01
CA ARG A 166 -7.13 8.01 21.07
C ARG A 166 -7.38 9.49 21.26
N LYS A 167 -6.59 10.16 22.11
CA LYS A 167 -6.70 11.61 22.32
C LYS A 167 -6.25 12.38 21.08
N ALA A 168 -5.15 11.96 20.46
CA ALA A 168 -4.67 12.55 19.21
C ALA A 168 -5.72 12.48 18.10
N LEU A 169 -6.30 11.30 17.82
CA LEU A 169 -7.33 11.15 16.78
C LEU A 169 -8.59 11.97 17.08
N ASN A 170 -9.01 12.01 18.35
CA ASN A 170 -10.18 12.77 18.77
C ASN A 170 -9.93 14.28 18.93
N ALA A 171 -8.72 14.77 18.62
CA ALA A 171 -8.42 16.20 18.66
C ALA A 171 -9.03 16.91 17.44
N ASN A 172 -8.20 17.26 16.46
CA ASN A 172 -8.62 18.10 15.32
C ASN A 172 -8.72 17.31 14.00
N TYR A 173 -8.53 15.99 14.00
CA TYR A 173 -8.60 15.20 12.77
C TYR A 173 -10.05 15.07 12.30
N SER A 174 -10.33 15.50 11.07
CA SER A 174 -11.63 15.32 10.44
C SER A 174 -11.67 13.98 9.72
N ILE A 175 -12.23 12.97 10.40
CA ILE A 175 -12.25 11.60 9.91
C ILE A 175 -13.60 11.31 9.23
N PRO A 176 -13.62 10.93 7.95
CA PRO A 176 -14.84 10.55 7.25
C PRO A 176 -15.60 9.44 7.98
N SER A 177 -16.94 9.53 8.00
CA SER A 177 -17.80 8.61 8.76
C SER A 177 -17.75 7.16 8.30
N HIS A 178 -17.27 6.90 7.07
CA HIS A 178 -17.09 5.53 6.56
C HIS A 178 -15.83 4.84 7.10
N ILE A 179 -14.92 5.59 7.72
CA ILE A 179 -13.68 5.05 8.30
C ILE A 179 -13.89 4.74 9.78
N LYS A 180 -13.80 3.46 10.13
CA LYS A 180 -13.71 3.02 11.53
C LYS A 180 -12.30 3.22 12.06
N THR A 181 -12.18 3.94 13.16
CA THR A 181 -10.88 4.21 13.78
C THR A 181 -10.70 3.41 15.06
N TRP A 182 -9.56 2.75 15.16
CA TRP A 182 -9.08 2.13 16.39
C TRP A 182 -7.83 2.85 16.85
N ALA A 183 -7.69 3.02 18.16
CA ALA A 183 -6.55 3.71 18.73
C ALA A 183 -6.01 2.93 19.91
N TRP A 184 -4.72 2.65 19.87
CA TRP A 184 -3.98 1.97 20.92
C TRP A 184 -3.00 2.93 21.57
N SER A 185 -3.01 2.97 22.90
CA SER A 185 -2.04 3.77 23.65
C SER A 185 -0.75 2.96 23.81
N GLY A 186 0.29 3.37 23.09
CA GLY A 186 1.57 2.65 23.03
C GLY A 186 1.96 2.36 21.58
N LEU A 187 3.03 1.60 21.40
CA LEU A 187 3.58 1.26 20.09
C LEU A 187 3.11 -0.12 19.62
N THR A 188 3.23 -0.39 18.32
CA THR A 188 2.71 -1.63 17.71
C THR A 188 3.40 -2.92 18.16
N ASN A 189 4.47 -2.83 18.96
CA ASN A 189 5.09 -3.98 19.61
C ASN A 189 4.44 -4.40 20.94
N SER A 190 3.39 -3.72 21.40
CA SER A 190 2.62 -4.13 22.57
C SER A 190 2.00 -5.52 22.35
N THR A 191 2.22 -6.45 23.28
CA THR A 191 1.62 -7.80 23.22
C THR A 191 0.10 -7.70 23.24
N GLU A 192 -0.44 -6.76 24.00
CA GLU A 192 -1.86 -6.50 24.15
C GLU A 192 -2.46 -5.93 22.86
N PHE A 193 -1.75 -5.06 22.15
CA PHE A 193 -2.17 -4.58 20.84
C PHE A 193 -2.27 -5.71 19.81
N ILE A 194 -1.27 -6.60 19.80
CA ILE A 194 -1.27 -7.77 18.91
C ILE A 194 -2.42 -8.71 19.29
N SER A 195 -2.57 -9.03 20.58
CA SER A 195 -3.69 -9.86 21.07
C SER A 195 -5.04 -9.26 20.70
N PHE A 196 -5.19 -7.93 20.79
CA PHE A 196 -6.40 -7.24 20.36
C PHE A 196 -6.66 -7.44 18.87
N LEU A 197 -5.66 -7.20 18.01
CA LEU A 197 -5.78 -7.38 16.56
C LEU A 197 -5.99 -8.84 16.12
N LEU A 198 -5.65 -9.80 16.97
CA LEU A 198 -5.87 -11.23 16.72
C LEU A 198 -7.10 -11.79 17.44
N SER A 199 -7.83 -10.96 18.20
CA SER A 199 -9.02 -11.37 18.96
C SER A 199 -10.30 -11.21 18.17
N ASP A 200 -11.39 -11.81 18.66
CA ASP A 200 -12.73 -11.63 18.08
C ASP A 200 -13.33 -10.23 18.34
N THR A 201 -12.71 -9.42 19.21
CA THR A 201 -13.20 -8.05 19.50
C THR A 201 -12.88 -7.05 18.40
N TRP A 202 -11.89 -7.36 17.57
CA TRP A 202 -11.55 -6.60 16.38
C TRP A 202 -11.81 -7.45 15.13
N SER A 203 -12.33 -6.81 14.09
CA SER A 203 -12.55 -7.47 12.81
C SER A 203 -11.96 -6.63 11.70
N ALA A 204 -11.07 -7.25 10.93
CA ALA A 204 -10.49 -6.66 9.73
C ALA A 204 -11.51 -6.54 8.58
N ASN A 205 -12.72 -7.11 8.69
CA ASN A 205 -13.67 -7.14 7.58
C ASN A 205 -14.41 -5.80 7.40
N LYS A 206 -14.76 -5.50 6.14
CA LYS A 206 -15.71 -4.45 5.76
C LYS A 206 -17.12 -4.91 6.16
N HIS A 207 -17.55 -4.59 7.38
CA HIS A 207 -18.93 -4.80 7.84
C HIS A 207 -19.89 -3.80 7.20
#